data_AF-A0A953IL54-F1
#
_entry.id   AF-A0A953IL54-F1
#
_cell.length_a   1.000
_cell.length_b   1.000
_cell.length_c   1.000
_cell.angle_alpha   90.00
_cell.angle_beta   90.00
_cell.angle_gamma   90.00
#
_symmetry.space_group_name_H-M   'P 1'
#
loop_
_entity.id
_entity.type
_entity.pdbx_description
1 polymer ?
#
loop_
_entity_poly.entity_id
_entity_poly.type
_entity_poly.pdbx_seq_one_letter_code
_entity_poly.pdbx_strand_id
1 'polypeptide(L)'
;MKRFVLFAAVLQGLTFAGTAAAQGAAAPQAAPGYAAYPCLSYSLPCGKLATRKPEKKDLVGPLNGNAAKGKQIAQARNRGNCLACHVMPGGSQPGSRGPDLSHFGSTGRSAAEAYAMVWDMRTVNPETLMPPFGTNEILTDQELRDVVAFLLSSK
;
A
#
# COMPACT_ATOMS: atom_id res chain seq x y z
N MET A 1 47.78 -3.80 -51.69
CA MET A 1 48.45 -5.10 -51.94
C MET A 1 47.81 -6.13 -51.01
N LYS A 2 46.98 -7.03 -51.54
CA LYS A 2 47.23 -8.49 -51.55
C LYS A 2 47.35 -9.06 -50.12
N ARG A 3 46.39 -9.80 -49.58
CA ARG A 3 45.99 -11.14 -50.07
C ARG A 3 44.67 -11.63 -49.47
N PHE A 4 43.80 -12.05 -50.38
CA PHE A 4 42.83 -13.13 -50.21
C PHE A 4 43.47 -14.38 -49.62
N VAL A 5 42.79 -15.04 -48.68
CA VAL A 5 42.87 -16.49 -48.51
C VAL A 5 41.46 -17.02 -48.25
N LEU A 6 40.87 -17.62 -49.28
CA LEU A 6 39.73 -18.53 -49.15
C LEU A 6 40.22 -19.77 -48.39
N PHE A 7 39.54 -20.11 -47.30
CA PHE A 7 39.58 -21.47 -46.77
C PHE A 7 38.22 -22.12 -47.00
N ALA A 8 38.18 -23.01 -47.98
CA ALA A 8 37.13 -23.99 -48.15
C ALA A 8 37.27 -25.05 -47.04
N ALA A 9 36.25 -25.20 -46.21
CA ALA A 9 36.15 -26.30 -45.26
C ALA A 9 34.80 -26.98 -45.43
N VAL A 10 34.85 -28.04 -46.26
CA VAL A 10 34.09 -29.30 -46.20
C VAL A 10 32.91 -29.33 -45.21
N LEU A 11 31.69 -29.23 -45.74
CA LEU A 11 30.47 -29.67 -45.06
C LEU A 11 30.47 -31.20 -44.99
N GLN A 12 30.91 -31.77 -43.86
CA GLN A 12 30.51 -33.11 -43.46
C GLN A 12 29.26 -32.97 -42.59
N GLY A 13 28.11 -33.33 -43.16
CA GLY A 13 26.85 -33.42 -42.44
C GLY A 13 26.92 -34.51 -41.37
N LEU A 14 27.11 -34.11 -40.11
CA LEU A 14 26.73 -34.94 -38.98
C LEU A 14 25.22 -34.83 -38.78
N THR A 15 24.51 -35.89 -39.14
CA THR A 15 23.13 -36.12 -38.71
C THR A 15 23.13 -36.38 -37.20
N PHE A 16 22.82 -35.37 -36.41
CA PHE A 16 22.46 -35.55 -35.00
C PHE A 16 21.07 -36.17 -34.92
N ALA A 17 20.99 -37.50 -34.83
CA ALA A 17 19.83 -38.19 -34.28
C ALA A 17 19.85 -38.02 -32.74
N GLY A 18 19.62 -36.79 -32.29
CA GLY A 18 19.42 -36.49 -30.88
C GLY A 18 17.97 -36.75 -30.52
N THR A 19 17.69 -37.86 -29.84
CA THR A 19 16.47 -38.02 -29.06
C THR A 19 16.50 -37.01 -27.91
N ALA A 20 16.02 -35.80 -28.17
CA ALA A 20 15.66 -34.87 -27.12
C ALA A 20 14.49 -35.48 -26.35
N ALA A 21 14.79 -36.29 -25.35
CA ALA A 21 13.84 -36.58 -24.29
C ALA A 21 13.51 -35.22 -23.67
N ALA A 22 12.33 -34.69 -23.98
CA ALA A 22 11.75 -33.58 -23.27
C ALA A 22 11.73 -33.97 -21.80
N GLN A 23 12.66 -33.43 -21.02
CA GLN A 23 12.57 -33.45 -19.57
C GLN A 23 11.31 -32.67 -19.26
N GLY A 24 10.23 -33.40 -18.97
CA GLY A 24 8.98 -32.81 -18.54
C GLY A 24 9.30 -31.85 -17.41
N ALA A 25 8.99 -30.57 -17.60
CA ALA A 25 9.09 -29.60 -16.53
C ALA A 25 8.32 -30.17 -15.35
N ALA A 26 9.00 -30.33 -14.20
CA ALA A 26 8.35 -30.80 -12.99
C ALA A 26 7.11 -29.93 -12.77
N ALA A 27 5.96 -30.56 -12.53
CA ALA A 27 4.75 -29.86 -12.17
C ALA A 27 5.08 -28.88 -11.03
N PRO A 28 4.55 -27.64 -11.04
CA PRO A 28 4.79 -26.70 -9.96
C PRO A 28 4.44 -27.40 -8.65
N GLN A 29 5.45 -27.53 -7.79
CA GLN A 29 5.24 -28.08 -6.46
C GLN A 29 4.15 -27.27 -5.78
N ALA A 30 3.16 -27.95 -5.18
CA ALA A 30 2.14 -27.28 -4.40
C ALA A 30 2.84 -26.34 -3.41
N ALA A 31 2.43 -25.07 -3.39
CA ALA A 31 3.01 -24.10 -2.46
C ALA A 31 2.96 -24.72 -1.05
N PRO A 32 4.07 -24.69 -0.29
CA PRO A 32 4.08 -25.27 1.04
C PRO A 32 2.94 -24.67 1.85
N GLY A 33 2.26 -25.50 2.65
CA GLY A 33 1.17 -25.03 3.49
C GLY A 33 1.65 -23.85 4.34
N TYR A 34 0.77 -22.88 4.62
CA TYR A 34 1.12 -21.63 5.29
C TYR A 34 1.88 -21.79 6.64
N ALA A 35 1.88 -23.00 7.22
CA ALA A 35 2.71 -23.40 8.35
C ALA A 35 4.23 -23.37 8.10
N ALA A 36 4.67 -23.35 6.83
CA ALA A 36 6.09 -23.30 6.46
C ALA A 36 6.70 -21.89 6.53
N TYR A 37 5.87 -20.85 6.65
CA TYR A 37 6.34 -19.47 6.78
C TYR A 37 6.37 -19.09 8.27
N PRO A 38 7.47 -18.50 8.78
CA PRO A 38 7.55 -18.06 10.15
C PRO A 38 6.46 -17.02 10.39
N CYS A 39 5.58 -17.34 11.32
CA CYS A 39 4.46 -16.49 11.65
C CYS A 39 4.98 -15.29 12.43
N LEU A 40 4.41 -14.10 12.18
CA LEU A 40 4.77 -12.85 12.86
C LEU A 40 4.58 -12.89 14.40
N SER A 41 4.19 -14.04 14.95
CA SER A 41 4.02 -14.29 16.37
C SER A 41 4.96 -15.39 16.84
N TYR A 42 5.74 -15.09 17.89
CA TYR A 42 6.49 -16.08 18.65
C TYR A 42 5.63 -16.83 19.68
N SER A 43 4.38 -16.39 19.89
CA SER A 43 3.50 -16.88 20.95
C SER A 43 2.16 -17.46 20.46
N LEU A 44 1.82 -17.27 19.19
CA LEU A 44 0.54 -17.73 18.61
C LEU A 44 0.79 -18.59 17.37
N PRO A 45 -0.04 -19.63 17.14
CA PRO A 45 0.01 -20.38 15.89
C PRO A 45 -0.18 -19.48 14.68
N CYS A 46 0.31 -19.95 13.53
CA CYS A 46 0.17 -19.28 12.26
C CYS A 46 -1.27 -18.91 11.93
N GLY A 47 -1.49 -17.66 11.50
CA GLY A 47 -2.81 -17.13 11.20
C GLY A 47 -3.73 -16.93 12.41
N LYS A 48 -3.23 -17.07 13.65
CA LYS A 48 -4.00 -16.83 14.89
C LYS A 48 -3.72 -15.48 15.55
N LEU A 49 -2.90 -14.64 14.93
CA LEU A 49 -2.78 -13.24 15.33
C LEU A 49 -4.10 -12.53 15.06
N ALA A 50 -4.79 -12.14 16.14
CA ALA A 50 -5.99 -11.32 16.02
C ALA A 50 -5.60 -9.95 15.47
N THR A 51 -6.24 -9.54 14.37
CA THR A 51 -6.18 -8.16 13.91
C THR A 51 -7.00 -7.29 14.86
N ARG A 52 -6.55 -6.04 15.13
CA ARG A 52 -7.37 -5.10 15.92
C ARG A 52 -8.71 -4.93 15.20
N LYS A 53 -9.82 -5.11 15.92
CA LYS A 53 -11.17 -4.95 15.37
C LYS A 53 -11.37 -3.50 14.88
N PRO A 54 -12.21 -3.27 13.85
CA PRO A 54 -12.61 -1.92 13.48
C PRO A 54 -13.19 -1.16 14.67
N GLU A 55 -12.75 0.07 14.89
CA GLU A 55 -13.22 0.92 15.98
C GLU A 55 -13.83 2.20 15.42
N LYS A 56 -15.10 2.47 15.71
CA LYS A 56 -15.70 3.77 15.42
C LYS A 56 -15.42 4.69 16.59
N LYS A 57 -14.62 5.74 16.36
CA LYS A 57 -14.33 6.76 17.37
C LYS A 57 -15.10 8.04 17.07
N ASP A 58 -15.89 8.47 18.05
CA ASP A 58 -16.57 9.76 17.98
C ASP A 58 -15.60 10.90 18.30
N LEU A 59 -15.75 12.03 17.58
CA LEU A 59 -15.03 13.26 17.87
C LEU A 59 -15.58 13.87 19.16
N VAL A 60 -14.83 13.77 20.26
CA VAL A 60 -15.20 14.39 21.53
C VAL A 60 -14.69 15.83 21.57
N GLY A 61 -15.62 16.77 21.78
CA GLY A 61 -15.33 18.20 21.83
C GLY A 61 -15.11 18.83 20.45
N PRO A 62 -14.71 20.11 20.39
CA PRO A 62 -14.45 20.80 19.13
C PRO A 62 -13.22 20.22 18.42
N LEU A 63 -13.18 20.31 17.08
CA LEU A 63 -12.08 19.75 16.28
C LEU A 63 -10.71 20.26 16.74
N ASN A 64 -10.56 21.58 16.96
CA ASN A 64 -9.34 22.22 17.46
C ASN A 64 -8.04 21.76 16.77
N GLY A 65 -8.11 21.45 15.48
CA GLY A 65 -6.96 21.03 14.68
C GLY A 65 -6.25 22.21 14.01
N ASN A 66 -4.94 22.08 13.81
CA ASN A 66 -4.13 23.00 13.02
C ASN A 66 -3.92 22.43 11.61
N ALA A 67 -4.56 23.04 10.60
CA ALA A 67 -4.48 22.58 9.22
C ALA A 67 -3.05 22.57 8.63
N ALA A 68 -2.18 23.49 9.03
CA ALA A 68 -0.79 23.51 8.54
C ALA A 68 0.01 22.32 9.09
N LYS A 69 -0.15 22.00 10.38
CA LYS A 69 0.42 20.78 10.98
C LYS A 69 -0.19 19.53 10.35
N GLY A 70 -1.50 19.53 10.13
CA GLY A 70 -2.22 18.44 9.48
C GLY A 70 -1.66 18.11 8.10
N LYS A 71 -1.38 19.14 7.29
CA LYS A 71 -0.72 18.97 5.99
C LYS A 71 0.65 18.31 6.14
N GLN A 72 1.48 18.77 7.08
CA GLN A 72 2.81 18.19 7.32
C GLN A 72 2.70 16.70 7.70
N ILE A 73 1.79 16.36 8.61
CA ILE A 73 1.54 14.97 9.05
C ILE A 73 1.05 14.12 7.88
N ALA A 74 0.06 14.61 7.13
CA ALA A 74 -0.54 13.89 6.00
C ALA A 74 0.48 13.61 4.89
N GLN A 75 1.44 14.50 4.68
CA GLN A 75 2.43 14.39 3.61
C GLN A 75 3.75 13.73 4.07
N ALA A 76 3.94 13.53 5.36
CA ALA A 76 5.13 12.91 5.91
C ALA A 76 5.13 11.39 5.71
N ARG A 77 6.17 10.88 5.03
CA ARG A 77 6.34 9.43 4.75
C ARG A 77 6.45 8.55 5.99
N ASN A 78 6.95 9.11 7.09
CA ASN A 78 7.10 8.43 8.38
C ASN A 78 5.91 8.65 9.33
N ARG A 79 4.87 9.36 8.90
CA ARG A 79 3.63 9.58 9.66
C ARG A 79 2.39 9.23 8.85
N GLY A 80 1.57 10.21 8.46
CA GLY A 80 0.29 9.94 7.81
C GLY A 80 0.45 9.32 6.43
N ASN A 81 1.51 9.70 5.70
CA ASN A 81 1.85 9.20 4.37
C ASN A 81 0.64 9.09 3.41
N CYS A 82 -0.33 10.00 3.55
CA CYS A 82 -1.60 9.98 2.82
C CYS A 82 -1.37 10.15 1.32
N LEU A 83 -0.35 10.91 0.93
CA LEU A 83 0.09 11.09 -0.45
C LEU A 83 0.45 9.79 -1.15
N ALA A 84 0.84 8.73 -0.43
CA ALA A 84 1.14 7.44 -1.05
C ALA A 84 -0.09 6.82 -1.75
N CYS A 85 -1.30 7.25 -1.38
CA CYS A 85 -2.54 6.74 -1.95
C CYS A 85 -3.44 7.82 -2.56
N HIS A 86 -3.39 9.05 -2.06
CA HIS A 86 -4.33 10.11 -2.41
C HIS A 86 -3.65 11.29 -3.09
N VAL A 87 -4.38 11.92 -4.01
CA VAL A 87 -4.12 13.30 -4.45
C VAL A 87 -4.61 14.25 -3.37
N MET A 88 -3.81 15.26 -3.02
CA MET A 88 -4.17 16.26 -2.02
C MET A 88 -3.36 17.56 -2.19
N PRO A 89 -3.83 18.70 -1.64
CA PRO A 89 -3.26 20.00 -1.97
C PRO A 89 -1.81 20.17 -1.54
N GLY A 90 -0.98 20.65 -2.47
CA GLY A 90 0.43 20.99 -2.23
C GLY A 90 1.33 19.80 -1.92
N GLY A 91 0.96 18.59 -2.35
CA GLY A 91 1.84 17.43 -2.37
C GLY A 91 2.35 17.14 -3.78
N SER A 92 3.54 16.55 -3.88
CA SER A 92 4.13 16.09 -5.14
C SER A 92 4.10 14.57 -5.23
N GLN A 93 3.91 14.01 -6.43
CA GLN A 93 3.91 12.56 -6.68
C GLN A 93 2.84 11.78 -5.88
N PRO A 94 1.56 12.17 -5.96
CA PRO A 94 0.50 11.45 -5.27
C PRO A 94 0.28 10.06 -5.89
N GLY A 95 -0.14 9.11 -5.05
CA GLY A 95 -0.69 7.85 -5.50
C GLY A 95 -2.12 7.99 -6.03
N SER A 96 -2.62 6.90 -6.61
CA SER A 96 -3.96 6.82 -7.23
C SER A 96 -4.82 5.68 -6.68
N ARG A 97 -4.42 5.07 -5.55
CA ARG A 97 -5.15 3.96 -4.94
C ARG A 97 -6.38 4.43 -4.18
N GLY A 98 -6.33 5.60 -3.57
CA GLY A 98 -7.44 6.24 -2.88
C GLY A 98 -8.10 7.33 -3.73
N PRO A 99 -9.29 7.82 -3.31
CA PRO A 99 -9.95 8.95 -3.96
C PRO A 99 -9.12 10.24 -3.90
N ASP A 100 -9.39 11.17 -4.81
CA ASP A 100 -8.84 12.53 -4.76
C ASP A 100 -9.44 13.30 -3.58
N LEU A 101 -8.56 13.88 -2.74
CA LEU A 101 -8.91 14.65 -1.55
C LEU A 101 -8.66 16.16 -1.71
N SER A 102 -8.31 16.62 -2.91
CA SER A 102 -8.00 18.02 -3.21
C SER A 102 -9.12 18.99 -2.90
N HIS A 103 -10.37 18.50 -2.95
CA HIS A 103 -11.59 19.27 -2.64
C HIS A 103 -12.43 18.60 -1.53
N PHE A 104 -11.78 17.91 -0.59
CA PHE A 104 -12.49 17.17 0.46
C PHE A 104 -13.39 18.09 1.30
N GLY A 105 -12.93 19.31 1.61
CA GLY A 105 -13.71 20.31 2.35
C GLY A 105 -14.98 20.77 1.62
N SER A 106 -15.06 20.57 0.30
CA SER A 106 -16.24 20.87 -0.52
C SER A 106 -17.27 19.73 -0.55
N THR A 107 -16.98 18.58 0.08
CA THR A 107 -17.90 17.42 0.08
C THR A 107 -19.08 17.54 1.04
N GLY A 108 -19.12 18.57 1.90
CA GLY A 108 -20.19 18.79 2.88
C GLY A 108 -20.14 17.89 4.13
N ARG A 109 -19.09 17.05 4.27
CA ARG A 109 -18.89 16.20 5.45
C ARG A 109 -18.60 17.04 6.70
N SER A 110 -19.17 16.62 7.82
CA SER A 110 -18.88 17.19 9.13
C SER A 110 -17.48 16.78 9.63
N ALA A 111 -16.99 17.51 10.63
CA ALA A 111 -15.73 17.16 11.28
C ALA A 111 -15.77 15.80 11.99
N ALA A 112 -16.92 15.42 12.56
CA ALA A 112 -17.08 14.12 13.20
C ALA A 112 -17.02 12.96 12.19
N GLU A 113 -17.65 13.12 11.02
CA GLU A 113 -17.58 12.11 9.96
C GLU A 113 -16.16 11.97 9.41
N ALA A 114 -15.49 13.09 9.11
CA ALA A 114 -14.11 13.08 8.64
C ALA A 114 -13.16 12.45 9.68
N TYR A 115 -13.32 12.78 10.96
CA TYR A 115 -12.52 12.20 12.04
C TYR A 115 -12.72 10.69 12.16
N ALA A 116 -13.95 10.19 12.12
CA ALA A 116 -14.23 8.76 12.18
C ALA A 116 -13.62 8.01 10.97
N MET A 117 -13.66 8.59 9.77
CA MET A 117 -13.04 8.02 8.57
C MET A 117 -11.52 7.93 8.69
N VAL A 118 -10.86 8.97 9.19
CA VAL A 118 -9.39 8.97 9.37
C VAL A 118 -8.97 8.07 10.53
N TRP A 119 -9.78 7.98 11.60
CA TRP A 119 -9.54 7.08 12.72
C TRP A 119 -9.51 5.62 12.28
N ASP A 120 -10.59 5.15 11.64
CA ASP A 120 -10.70 3.79 11.13
C ASP A 120 -11.76 3.67 10.02
N MET A 121 -11.29 3.75 8.79
CA MET A 121 -12.15 3.66 7.61
C MET A 121 -12.82 2.28 7.45
N ARG A 122 -12.38 1.23 8.17
CA ARG A 122 -13.01 -0.11 8.11
C ARG A 122 -14.43 -0.12 8.67
N THR A 123 -14.76 0.87 9.49
CA THR A 123 -16.12 1.07 10.02
C THR A 123 -17.10 1.58 8.97
N VAL A 124 -16.60 2.15 7.88
CA VAL A 124 -17.38 2.67 6.74
C VAL A 124 -17.25 1.74 5.53
N ASN A 125 -16.03 1.27 5.24
CA ASN A 125 -15.73 0.31 4.18
C ASN A 125 -14.83 -0.81 4.73
N PRO A 126 -15.40 -1.99 5.06
CA PRO A 126 -14.64 -3.13 5.61
C PRO A 126 -13.46 -3.60 4.74
N GLU A 127 -13.55 -3.41 3.42
CA GLU A 127 -12.54 -3.83 2.44
C GLU A 127 -11.51 -2.72 2.13
N THR A 128 -11.49 -1.64 2.90
CA THR A 128 -10.56 -0.52 2.67
C THR A 128 -9.11 -0.94 2.87
N LEU A 129 -8.24 -0.43 2.00
CA LEU A 129 -6.78 -0.50 2.17
C LEU A 129 -6.24 0.64 3.03
N MET A 130 -7.07 1.63 3.37
CA MET A 130 -6.66 2.75 4.21
C MET A 130 -6.26 2.24 5.60
N PRO A 131 -5.05 2.55 6.09
CA PRO A 131 -4.63 2.13 7.42
C PRO A 131 -5.56 2.69 8.50
N PRO A 132 -5.89 1.92 9.54
CA PRO A 132 -6.69 2.42 10.66
C PRO A 132 -5.79 3.22 11.61
N PHE A 133 -5.57 4.51 11.28
CA PHE A 133 -4.56 5.36 11.93
C PHE A 133 -4.76 5.53 13.43
N GLY A 134 -6.02 5.69 13.88
CA GLY A 134 -6.35 5.83 15.29
C GLY A 134 -6.33 4.48 16.01
N THR A 135 -7.02 3.48 15.44
CA THR A 135 -7.09 2.13 16.05
C THR A 135 -5.73 1.48 16.22
N ASN A 136 -4.75 1.76 15.35
CA ASN A 136 -3.38 1.26 15.45
C ASN A 136 -2.41 2.25 16.12
N GLU A 137 -2.91 3.39 16.61
CA GLU A 137 -2.12 4.43 17.31
C GLU A 137 -0.94 4.95 16.46
N ILE A 138 -1.11 4.97 15.14
CA ILE A 138 -0.12 5.52 14.20
C ILE A 138 -0.04 7.04 14.37
N LEU A 139 -1.21 7.66 14.58
CA LEU A 139 -1.37 9.08 14.87
C LEU A 139 -2.08 9.24 16.22
N THR A 140 -1.66 10.24 16.99
CA THR A 140 -2.33 10.67 18.21
C THR A 140 -3.66 11.35 17.91
N ASP A 141 -4.53 11.49 18.91
CA ASP A 141 -5.80 12.22 18.78
C ASP A 141 -5.60 13.63 18.21
N GLN A 142 -4.59 14.37 18.69
CA GLN A 142 -4.31 15.71 18.20
C GLN A 142 -3.77 15.71 16.77
N GLU A 143 -2.91 14.77 16.39
CA GLU A 143 -2.44 14.65 15.01
C GLU A 143 -3.60 14.32 14.05
N LEU A 144 -4.56 13.48 14.47
CA LEU A 144 -5.77 13.18 13.71
C LEU A 144 -6.64 14.43 13.54
N ARG A 145 -6.84 15.21 14.61
CA ARG A 145 -7.55 16.50 14.54
C ARG A 145 -6.89 17.47 13.58
N ASP A 146 -5.57 17.57 13.61
CA ASP A 146 -4.79 18.41 12.71
C ASP A 146 -4.99 17.98 11.24
N VAL A 147 -4.90 16.68 10.95
CA VAL A 147 -5.14 16.12 9.60
C VAL A 147 -6.58 16.38 9.14
N VAL A 148 -7.57 16.18 10.01
CA VAL A 148 -8.98 16.45 9.68
C VAL A 148 -9.19 17.93 9.40
N ALA A 149 -8.57 18.82 10.18
CA ALA A 149 -8.63 20.26 9.91
C ALA A 149 -8.02 20.62 8.55
N PHE A 150 -6.92 19.97 8.16
CA PHE A 150 -6.34 20.11 6.83
C PHE A 150 -7.32 19.67 5.74
N LEU A 151 -7.90 18.47 5.86
CA LEU A 151 -8.86 17.95 4.88
C LEU A 151 -10.11 18.83 4.74
N LEU A 152 -10.66 19.35 5.84
CA LEU A 152 -11.83 20.23 5.78
C LEU A 152 -11.51 21.64 5.25
N SER A 153 -10.23 22.03 5.27
CA SER A 153 -9.78 23.30 4.71
C SER A 153 -9.58 23.26 3.19
N SER A 154 -9.53 22.06 2.57
CA SER A 154 -9.33 21.91 1.12
C SER A 154 -10.64 22.09 0.35
N LYS A 155 -10.99 23.35 0.06
CA LYS A 155 -12.19 23.72 -0.70
C LYS A 155 -11.90 23.90 -2.18
#